data_AF-A0A842XIJ1-F1
#
_entry.id   AF-A0A842XIJ1-F1
#
_cell.length_a   1.000
_cell.length_b   1.000
_cell.length_c   1.000
_cell.angle_alpha   90.00
_cell.angle_beta   90.00
_cell.angle_gamma   90.00
#
_symmetry.space_group_name_H-M   'P 1'
#
loop_
_entity.id
_entity.type
_entity.pdbx_description
1 polymer ?
#
loop_
_entity_poly.entity_id
_entity_poly.type
_entity_poly.pdbx_seq_one_letter_code
_entity_poly.pdbx_strand_id
1 'polypeptide(L)'
;MKLPDELKNVNNLAYITRRKLANENGEQMGAVVMWRKKGEEEFNYLLQCPHCGVEQQSHVFFKKRPYRLKCNNCEKSILIEKLAAK
;
A
#
# COMPACT_ATOMS: atom_id res chain seq x y z
N MET A 1 -6.52 -2.21 -11.05
CA MET A 1 -6.60 -2.58 -9.62
C MET A 1 -8.04 -2.71 -9.14
N LYS A 2 -8.49 -3.94 -8.90
CA LYS A 2 -9.78 -4.21 -8.24
C LYS A 2 -9.60 -4.12 -6.73
N LEU A 3 -10.45 -3.37 -6.04
CA LEU A 3 -10.42 -3.29 -4.59
C LEU A 3 -11.00 -4.57 -3.97
N PRO A 4 -10.39 -5.15 -2.92
CA PRO A 4 -10.93 -6.30 -2.21
C PRO A 4 -12.31 -5.99 -1.64
N ASP A 5 -13.21 -7.00 -1.63
CA ASP A 5 -14.56 -6.87 -1.07
C ASP A 5 -14.55 -6.46 0.41
N GLU A 6 -13.49 -6.78 1.14
CA GLU A 6 -13.29 -6.38 2.54
C GLU A 6 -13.33 -4.86 2.74
N LEU A 7 -12.92 -4.09 1.73
CA LEU A 7 -12.93 -2.63 1.77
C LEU A 7 -14.33 -2.04 1.61
N LYS A 8 -15.32 -2.83 1.17
CA LYS A 8 -16.72 -2.37 1.05
C LYS A 8 -17.35 -2.14 2.42
N ASN A 9 -16.87 -2.83 3.46
CA ASN A 9 -17.37 -2.67 4.83
C ASN A 9 -16.44 -1.78 5.66
N VAL A 10 -16.49 -0.48 5.39
CA VAL A 10 -15.67 0.53 6.06
C VAL A 10 -15.83 0.56 7.59
N ASN A 11 -16.96 0.10 8.12
CA ASN A 11 -17.21 0.05 9.57
C ASN A 11 -16.27 -0.91 10.31
N ASN A 12 -15.73 -1.91 9.61
CA ASN A 12 -14.78 -2.88 10.17
C ASN A 12 -13.32 -2.45 10.02
N LEU A 13 -13.06 -1.34 9.33
CA LEU A 13 -11.72 -0.81 9.11
C LEU A 13 -11.36 0.20 10.23
N ALA A 14 -10.18 0.02 10.82
CA ALA A 14 -9.57 0.99 11.73
C ALA A 14 -8.77 2.06 10.95
N TYR A 15 -8.28 1.71 9.77
CA TYR A 15 -7.51 2.60 8.91
C TYR A 15 -7.66 2.17 7.45
N ILE A 16 -7.74 3.14 6.55
CA ILE A 16 -7.66 2.92 5.10
C ILE A 16 -6.98 4.12 4.44
N THR A 17 -6.10 3.87 3.49
CA THR A 17 -5.47 4.91 2.66
C THR A 17 -5.29 4.38 1.25
N ARG A 18 -5.40 5.27 0.27
CA ARG A 18 -5.05 5.01 -1.14
C ARG A 18 -4.07 6.07 -1.61
N ARG A 19 -3.00 5.64 -2.26
CA ARG A 19 -1.92 6.53 -2.70
C ARG A 19 -1.46 6.13 -4.09
N LYS A 20 -1.00 7.13 -4.85
CA LYS A 20 -0.25 6.91 -6.08
C LYS A 20 1.23 6.84 -5.72
N LEU A 21 1.98 6.05 -6.47
CA LEU A 21 3.40 5.82 -6.26
C LEU A 21 4.15 6.24 -7.52
N ALA A 22 5.20 7.03 -7.34
CA ALA A 22 6.11 7.39 -8.41
C ALA A 22 7.09 6.24 -8.70
N ASN A 23 7.46 6.10 -9.97
CA ASN A 23 8.62 5.32 -10.38
C ASN A 23 9.93 6.14 -10.20
N GLU A 24 11.07 5.60 -10.63
CA GLU A 24 12.37 6.28 -10.55
C GLU A 24 12.44 7.57 -11.38
N ASN A 25 11.57 7.72 -12.38
CA ASN A 25 11.47 8.90 -13.22
C ASN A 25 10.51 9.96 -12.66
N GLY A 26 9.90 9.73 -11.49
CA GLY A 26 8.89 10.62 -10.90
C GLY A 26 7.48 10.43 -11.46
N GLU A 27 7.28 9.50 -12.40
CA GLU A 27 6.00 9.26 -13.04
C GLU A 27 5.08 8.43 -12.14
N GLN A 28 3.85 8.89 -11.94
CA GLN A 28 2.85 8.26 -11.05
C GLN A 28 2.24 7.01 -11.70
N MET A 29 3.05 5.96 -11.86
CA MET A 29 2.66 4.71 -12.53
C MET A 29 2.10 3.65 -11.57
N GLY A 30 2.44 3.74 -10.28
CA GLY A 30 2.01 2.77 -9.28
C GLY A 30 0.88 3.29 -8.41
N ALA A 31 0.31 2.39 -7.63
CA ALA A 31 -0.66 2.72 -6.61
C ALA A 31 -0.54 1.76 -5.43
N VAL A 32 -0.86 2.23 -4.24
CA VAL A 32 -1.02 1.35 -3.08
C VAL A 32 -2.31 1.70 -2.35
N VAL A 33 -3.05 0.68 -1.99
CA VAL A 33 -4.16 0.76 -1.04
C VAL A 33 -3.73 -0.02 0.19
N MET A 34 -3.82 0.60 1.36
CA MET A 34 -3.46 -0.05 2.62
C MET A 34 -4.61 0.12 3.59
N TRP A 35 -4.94 -0.94 4.31
CA TRP A 35 -6.00 -0.94 5.31
C TRP A 35 -5.64 -1.82 6.48
N ARG A 36 -6.28 -1.53 7.62
CA ARG A 36 -6.16 -2.32 8.84
C ARG A 36 -7.54 -2.50 9.42
N LYS A 37 -7.90 -3.73 9.78
CA LYS A 37 -9.18 -4.03 10.42
C LYS A 37 -9.14 -3.66 11.91
N LYS A 38 -10.29 -3.42 12.52
CA LYS A 38 -10.38 -3.19 13.97
C LYS A 38 -9.93 -4.46 14.71
N GLY A 39 -8.99 -4.32 15.64
CA GLY A 39 -8.41 -5.43 16.40
C GLY A 39 -7.21 -6.12 15.73
N GLU A 40 -6.87 -5.78 14.49
CA GLU A 40 -5.65 -6.25 13.83
C GLU A 40 -4.50 -5.24 14.04
N GLU A 41 -3.29 -5.76 14.23
CA GLU A 41 -2.09 -4.93 14.30
C GLU A 41 -1.43 -4.74 12.93
N GLU A 42 -1.59 -5.71 12.03
CA GLU A 42 -0.99 -5.71 10.70
C GLU A 42 -1.77 -4.87 9.69
N PHE A 43 -1.07 -4.35 8.69
CA PHE A 43 -1.67 -3.65 7.56
C PHE A 43 -1.80 -4.61 6.39
N ASN A 44 -3.02 -4.80 5.92
CA ASN A 44 -3.28 -5.36 4.60
C ASN A 44 -2.96 -4.30 3.55
N TYR A 45 -2.41 -4.73 2.41
CA TYR A 45 -2.15 -3.84 1.30
C TYR A 45 -2.37 -4.50 -0.05
N LEU A 46 -2.75 -3.67 -1.01
CA LEU A 46 -2.81 -3.96 -2.42
C LEU A 46 -1.90 -2.96 -3.12
N LEU A 47 -0.82 -3.47 -3.69
CA LEU A 47 0.22 -2.70 -4.34
C LEU A 47 0.21 -2.98 -5.84
N GLN A 48 0.01 -1.95 -6.62
CA GLN A 48 0.39 -1.90 -8.02
C GLN A 48 1.82 -1.32 -8.09
N CYS A 49 2.80 -2.16 -8.41
CA CYS A 49 4.20 -1.79 -8.39
C CYS A 49 4.48 -0.65 -9.40
N PRO A 50 5.06 0.49 -8.98
CA PRO A 50 5.37 1.59 -9.89
C PRO A 50 6.48 1.25 -10.89
N HIS A 51 7.24 0.18 -10.65
CA HIS A 51 8.38 -0.18 -11.50
C HIS A 51 8.04 -1.25 -12.56
N CYS A 52 7.27 -2.26 -12.19
CA CYS A 52 6.93 -3.37 -13.10
C CYS A 52 5.44 -3.48 -13.43
N GLY A 53 4.60 -2.64 -12.84
CA GLY A 53 3.14 -2.61 -13.09
C GLY A 53 2.35 -3.77 -12.47
N VAL A 54 3.03 -4.80 -11.95
CA VAL A 54 2.37 -5.98 -11.35
C VAL A 54 1.60 -5.61 -10.09
N GLU A 55 0.38 -6.11 -10.00
CA GLU A 55 -0.47 -6.02 -8.81
C GLU A 55 -0.16 -7.17 -7.85
N GLN A 56 0.02 -6.85 -6.56
CA GLN A 56 0.19 -7.83 -5.51
C GLN A 56 -0.66 -7.45 -4.30
N GLN A 57 -1.19 -8.45 -3.60
CA GLN A 57 -1.90 -8.29 -2.34
C GLN A 57 -1.16 -9.04 -1.25
N SER A 58 -0.95 -8.43 -0.10
CA SER A 58 -0.31 -9.07 1.06
C SER A 58 -0.58 -8.28 2.34
N HIS A 59 0.03 -8.70 3.43
CA HIS A 59 -0.01 -8.03 4.73
C HIS A 59 1.41 -7.68 5.19
N VAL A 60 1.53 -6.65 6.03
CA VAL A 60 2.82 -6.23 6.58
C VAL A 60 2.64 -5.59 7.95
N PHE A 61 3.54 -5.94 8.86
CA PHE A 61 3.67 -5.27 10.15
C PHE A 61 4.73 -4.17 10.09
N PHE A 62 4.31 -2.91 10.25
CA PHE A 62 5.26 -1.79 10.25
C PHE A 62 5.83 -1.51 11.64
N LYS A 63 6.99 -2.10 11.94
CA LYS A 63 7.71 -1.87 13.22
C LYS A 63 8.24 -0.44 13.38
N LYS A 64 8.82 0.13 12.33
CA LYS A 64 9.50 1.44 12.38
C LYS A 64 9.37 2.17 11.04
N ARG A 65 9.27 3.50 11.09
CA ARG A 65 9.26 4.36 9.90
C ARG A 65 10.70 4.58 9.38
N PRO A 66 10.91 4.80 8.06
CA PRO A 66 9.90 4.93 7.00
C PRO A 66 9.27 3.60 6.59
N TYR A 67 8.00 3.64 6.18
CA TYR A 67 7.28 2.47 5.72
C TYR A 67 7.73 2.10 4.30
N ARG A 68 8.20 0.88 4.12
CA ARG A 68 8.64 0.35 2.82
C ARG A 68 7.91 -0.94 2.51
N LEU A 69 7.52 -1.11 1.25
CA LEU A 69 7.00 -2.35 0.71
C LEU A 69 8.03 -2.92 -0.28
N LYS A 70 8.20 -4.23 -0.32
CA LYS A 70 9.02 -4.90 -1.34
C LYS A 70 8.07 -5.49 -2.39
N CYS A 71 8.33 -5.23 -3.66
CA CYS A 71 7.59 -5.90 -4.72
C CYS A 71 8.04 -7.36 -4.81
N ASN A 72 7.12 -8.32 -4.81
CA ASN A 72 7.46 -9.75 -4.91
C ASN A 72 7.91 -10.16 -6.33
N ASN A 73 7.59 -9.34 -7.34
CA ASN A 73 7.93 -9.62 -8.73
C ASN A 73 9.30 -9.07 -9.15
N CYS A 74 9.58 -7.79 -8.88
CA CYS A 74 10.83 -7.14 -9.30
C CYS A 74 11.76 -6.79 -8.14
N GLU A 75 11.41 -7.20 -6.92
CA GLU A 75 12.20 -7.03 -5.69
C GLU A 75 12.54 -5.60 -5.27
N LYS A 76 12.13 -4.59 -6.05
CA LYS A 76 12.34 -3.18 -5.75
C LYS A 76 11.60 -2.77 -4.48
N SER A 77 12.26 -1.92 -3.70
CA SER A 77 11.74 -1.35 -2.46
C SER A 77 11.02 -0.04 -2.75
N ILE A 78 9.77 0.05 -2.31
CA ILE A 78 8.86 1.16 -2.58
C ILE A 78 8.62 1.89 -1.26
N LEU A 79 8.99 3.17 -1.24
CA LEU A 79 8.78 4.04 -0.09
C LEU A 79 7.32 4.50 -0.05
N ILE A 80 6.66 4.28 1.08
CA ILE A 80 5.35 4.87 1.36
C ILE A 80 5.60 6.16 2.15
N GLU A 81 5.55 7.29 1.46
CA GLU A 81 5.82 8.61 2.05
C GLU A 81 4.87 8.95 3.20
N LYS A 82 5.12 10.01 3.99
CA LYS A 82 4.12 10.47 4.96
C LYS A 82 2.99 11.19 4.23
N LEU A 83 1.78 11.14 4.79
CA LEU A 83 0.80 12.19 4.50
C LEU A 83 1.40 13.47 5.07
N ALA A 84 1.96 14.33 4.22
CA ALA A 84 2.29 15.68 4.64
C ALA A 84 0.96 16.32 5.08
N ALA A 85 0.91 16.83 6.31
CA ALA A 85 -0.17 17.70 6.71
C ALA A 85 -0.13 18.89 5.74
N LYS A 86 -1.22 19.09 5.00
CA LYS A 86 -1.43 20.34 4.25
C LYS A 86 -1.70 21.45 5.24
#